data_AF-A0A946AX16-F1
#
_entry.id   AF-A0A946AX16-F1
#
_cell.length_a   1.000
_cell.length_b   1.000
_cell.length_c   1.000
_cell.angle_alpha   90.00
_cell.angle_beta   90.00
_cell.angle_gamma   90.00
#
_symmetry.space_group_name_H-M   'P 1'
#
loop_
_entity.id
_entity.type
_entity.pdbx_description
1 polymer ?
#
loop_
_entity_poly.entity_id
_entity_poly.type
_entity_poly.pdbx_seq_one_letter_code
_entity_poly.pdbx_strand_id
1 'polypeptide(L)'
;MRRRVVVTGLGIISPLGIGIEENWSAITNGRSGIGPITRFNTDSFPVSFAGEVEGFDAEKYMVHKDVKKMDRFIHFAVAASDDALKDSGFEITEKNAERVGVQVGVGLGGLPAIEKFHDIYKEKGVRKISPFFIPMVIANLASGQVSIHSGAKGPNTC
;
A
#
# COMPACT_ATOMS: atom_id res chain seq x y z
N MET A 1 30.08 -16.49 -7.85
CA MET A 1 30.38 -15.24 -7.09
C MET A 1 29.09 -14.62 -6.57
N ARG A 2 29.06 -14.21 -5.30
CA ARG A 2 27.96 -13.44 -4.70
C ARG A 2 28.05 -11.98 -5.13
N ARG A 3 26.94 -11.36 -5.51
CA ARG A 3 26.91 -9.94 -5.90
C ARG A 3 26.69 -9.07 -4.66
N ARG A 4 27.27 -7.87 -4.63
CA ARG A 4 26.96 -6.85 -3.62
C ARG A 4 25.59 -6.24 -3.91
N VAL A 5 24.87 -5.85 -2.87
CA VAL A 5 23.56 -5.20 -2.95
C VAL A 5 23.66 -3.88 -2.18
N VAL A 6 23.04 -2.83 -2.72
CA VAL A 6 22.98 -1.49 -2.12
C VAL A 6 21.54 -0.97 -2.17
N VAL A 7 21.20 -0.03 -1.29
CA VAL A 7 19.92 0.68 -1.32
C VAL A 7 20.13 1.97 -2.11
N THR A 8 19.30 2.19 -3.13
CA THR A 8 19.42 3.36 -4.02
C THR A 8 18.25 4.33 -3.92
N GLY A 9 17.11 3.92 -3.35
CA GLY A 9 15.98 4.80 -3.12
C GLY A 9 15.06 4.28 -2.02
N LEU A 10 14.30 5.20 -1.43
CA LEU A 10 13.39 4.94 -0.31
C LEU A 10 12.02 5.57 -0.58
N GLY A 11 10.98 4.98 -0.02
CA GLY A 11 9.64 5.55 -0.04
C GLY A 11 8.90 5.09 1.20
N ILE A 12 8.21 6.02 1.86
CA ILE A 12 7.63 5.80 3.19
C ILE A 12 6.25 6.45 3.24
N ILE A 13 5.24 5.65 3.60
CA ILE A 13 3.90 6.12 3.93
C ILE A 13 3.63 5.65 5.35
N SER A 14 3.49 6.58 6.30
CA SER A 14 3.32 6.23 7.70
C SER A 14 2.46 7.24 8.46
N PRO A 15 2.09 6.96 9.71
CA PRO A 15 1.41 7.92 10.58
C PRO A 15 2.22 9.18 10.89
N LEU A 16 3.52 9.21 10.55
CA LEU A 16 4.39 10.37 10.71
C LEU A 16 4.45 11.26 9.46
N GLY A 17 3.87 10.84 8.34
CA GLY A 17 3.85 11.61 7.10
C GLY A 17 3.87 10.79 5.82
N ILE A 18 3.86 11.49 4.69
CA ILE A 18 3.91 10.93 3.33
C ILE A 18 5.25 11.36 2.69
N GLY A 19 6.08 10.37 2.34
CA GLY A 19 7.40 10.60 1.76
C GLY A 19 8.53 10.69 2.79
N ILE A 20 9.79 10.67 2.31
CA ILE A 20 10.99 10.56 3.16
C ILE A 20 11.14 11.77 4.08
N GLU A 21 11.07 12.99 3.54
CA GLU A 21 11.37 14.24 4.25
C GLU A 21 10.50 14.42 5.50
N GLU A 22 9.18 14.26 5.34
CA GLU A 22 8.22 14.44 6.44
C GLU A 22 8.44 13.40 7.54
N ASN A 23 8.59 12.13 7.15
CA ASN A 23 8.86 11.02 8.07
C ASN A 23 10.19 11.21 8.80
N TRP A 24 11.26 11.54 8.09
CA TRP A 24 12.59 11.69 8.68
C TRP A 24 12.64 12.87 9.66
N SER A 25 12.05 14.00 9.28
CA SER A 25 11.87 15.14 10.17
C SER A 25 11.09 14.76 11.43
N ALA A 26 10.02 13.97 11.30
CA ALA A 26 9.20 13.57 12.44
C ALA A 26 9.97 12.66 13.40
N ILE A 27 10.67 11.66 12.86
CA ILE A 27 11.49 10.72 13.63
C ILE A 27 12.59 11.46 14.39
N THR A 28 13.35 12.32 13.70
CA THR A 28 14.50 13.03 14.30
C THR A 28 14.10 14.08 15.33
N ASN A 29 12.86 14.58 15.27
CA ASN A 29 12.31 15.51 16.26
C ASN A 29 11.45 14.81 17.34
N GLY A 30 11.38 13.47 17.37
CA GLY A 30 10.60 12.74 18.36
C GLY A 30 9.09 13.00 18.29
N ARG A 31 8.56 13.33 17.10
CA ARG A 31 7.11 13.51 16.92
C ARG A 31 6.40 12.16 16.96
N SER A 32 5.28 12.09 17.69
CA SER A 32 4.40 10.92 17.71
C SER A 32 3.40 10.99 16.56
N GLY A 33 3.19 9.86 15.88
CA GLY A 33 2.13 9.68 14.88
C GLY A 33 0.89 8.98 15.45
N ILE A 34 0.77 8.89 16.78
CA ILE A 34 -0.34 8.23 17.46
C ILE A 34 -1.38 9.26 17.88
N GLY A 35 -2.63 9.03 17.48
CA GLY A 35 -3.78 9.87 17.78
C GLY A 35 -5.05 9.06 18.04
N PRO A 36 -6.19 9.71 18.31
CA PRO A 36 -7.48 9.04 18.39
C PRO A 36 -7.80 8.36 17.05
N ILE A 37 -8.43 7.19 17.10
CA ILE A 37 -8.94 6.53 15.90
C ILE A 37 -10.03 7.41 15.29
N THR A 38 -9.91 7.74 14.02
CA THR A 38 -10.91 8.54 13.29
C THR A 38 -11.60 7.74 12.20
N ARG A 39 -11.06 6.57 11.84
CA ARG A 39 -11.54 5.77 10.70
C ARG A 39 -12.82 4.99 10.98
N PHE A 40 -13.14 4.73 12.24
CA PHE A 40 -14.37 4.04 12.66
C PHE A 40 -14.75 4.43 14.09
N ASN A 41 -15.99 4.16 14.49
CA ASN A 41 -16.47 4.45 15.85
C ASN A 41 -15.86 3.45 16.86
N THR A 42 -15.22 3.97 17.91
CA THR A 42 -14.56 3.20 18.97
C THR A 42 -15.30 3.18 20.31
N ASP A 43 -16.55 3.66 20.41
CA ASP A 43 -17.31 3.81 21.68
C ASP A 43 -17.40 2.51 22.49
N SER A 44 -17.45 1.36 21.80
CA SER A 44 -17.52 0.02 22.40
C SER A 44 -16.17 -0.70 22.48
N PHE A 45 -15.07 -0.06 22.09
CA PHE A 45 -13.75 -0.66 22.05
C PHE A 45 -12.93 -0.30 23.30
N PRO A 46 -12.14 -1.24 23.85
CA PRO A 46 -11.21 -0.94 24.95
C PRO A 46 -10.01 -0.10 24.52
N VAL A 47 -9.78 0.07 23.21
CA VAL A 47 -8.70 0.85 22.61
C VAL A 47 -9.31 1.83 21.61
N SER A 48 -8.97 3.11 21.74
CA SER A 48 -9.52 4.22 20.93
C SER A 48 -8.44 5.09 20.26
N PHE A 49 -7.20 4.61 20.19
CA PHE A 49 -6.07 5.31 19.57
C PHE A 49 -5.31 4.39 18.60
N ALA A 50 -4.71 4.97 17.56
CA ALA A 50 -3.91 4.27 16.56
C ALA A 50 -2.91 5.21 15.88
N GLY A 51 -1.98 4.64 15.13
CA GLY A 51 -1.20 5.37 14.13
C GLY A 51 -1.92 5.32 12.79
N GLU A 52 -2.74 6.32 12.49
CA GLU A 52 -3.44 6.43 11.21
C GLU A 52 -2.57 7.24 10.22
N VAL A 53 -2.50 6.79 8.96
CA VAL A 53 -1.90 7.61 7.90
C VAL A 53 -2.90 8.71 7.53
N GLU A 54 -2.56 9.95 7.86
CA GLU A 54 -3.34 11.15 7.55
C GLU A 54 -2.95 11.76 6.18
N GLY A 55 -3.86 12.51 5.56
CA GLY A 55 -3.58 13.24 4.32
C GLY A 55 -3.31 12.41 3.07
N PHE A 56 -3.37 11.07 3.16
CA PHE A 56 -3.09 10.19 2.03
C PHE A 56 -4.18 10.23 0.96
N ASP A 57 -3.76 10.55 -0.26
CA ASP A 57 -4.61 10.61 -1.45
C ASP A 57 -4.06 9.65 -2.51
N ALA A 58 -4.77 8.53 -2.72
CA ALA A 58 -4.39 7.52 -3.69
C ALA A 58 -4.45 8.03 -5.14
N GLU A 59 -5.28 9.04 -5.44
CA GLU A 59 -5.44 9.56 -6.81
C GLU A 59 -4.19 10.29 -7.31
N LYS A 60 -3.28 10.69 -6.41
CA LYS A 60 -1.95 11.22 -6.78
C LYS A 60 -1.02 10.16 -7.39
N TYR A 61 -1.30 8.88 -7.12
CA TYR A 61 -0.44 7.77 -7.50
C TYR A 61 -1.06 6.85 -8.55
N MET A 62 -2.38 6.81 -8.66
CA MET A 62 -3.07 5.95 -9.61
C MET A 62 -4.38 6.56 -10.10
N VAL A 63 -4.81 6.16 -11.28
CA VAL A 63 -6.07 6.65 -11.85
C VAL A 63 -7.27 6.26 -10.98
N HIS A 64 -8.26 7.14 -10.88
CA HIS A 64 -9.47 6.96 -10.05
C HIS A 64 -10.15 5.59 -10.20
N LYS A 65 -10.15 5.04 -11.42
CA LYS A 65 -10.74 3.72 -11.72
C LYS A 65 -10.04 2.58 -10.97
N ASP A 66 -8.74 2.71 -10.73
CA ASP A 66 -7.91 1.68 -10.12
C ASP A 66 -7.89 1.81 -8.60
N VAL A 67 -7.99 3.03 -8.06
CA VAL A 67 -8.23 3.29 -6.63
C VAL A 67 -9.41 2.45 -6.12
N LYS A 68 -10.52 2.44 -6.86
CA LYS A 68 -11.74 1.72 -6.48
C LYS A 68 -11.65 0.19 -6.53
N LYS A 69 -10.59 -0.37 -7.13
CA LYS A 69 -10.39 -1.83 -7.26
C LYS A 69 -9.39 -2.38 -6.26
N MET A 70 -8.79 -1.54 -5.43
CA MET A 70 -7.72 -1.87 -4.50
C MET A 70 -8.12 -1.50 -3.07
N ASP A 71 -7.66 -2.28 -2.10
CA ASP A 71 -7.74 -1.90 -0.69
C ASP A 71 -6.54 -1.00 -0.31
N ARG A 72 -6.66 -0.29 0.81
CA ARG A 72 -5.73 0.73 1.30
C ARG A 72 -4.29 0.23 1.43
N PHE A 73 -4.09 -1.04 1.80
CA PHE A 73 -2.73 -1.61 1.90
C PHE A 73 -2.02 -1.65 0.54
N ILE A 74 -2.77 -1.90 -0.54
CA ILE A 74 -2.25 -1.87 -1.91
C ILE A 74 -1.96 -0.43 -2.31
N HIS A 75 -2.84 0.52 -1.97
CA HIS A 75 -2.61 1.94 -2.25
C HIS A 75 -1.29 2.42 -1.63
N PHE A 76 -1.03 2.05 -0.37
CA PHE A 76 0.22 2.37 0.31
C PHE A 76 1.43 1.70 -0.33
N ALA A 77 1.32 0.42 -0.70
CA ALA A 77 2.41 -0.30 -1.35
C ALA A 77 2.79 0.33 -2.70
N VAL A 78 1.81 0.70 -3.52
CA VAL A 78 2.04 1.37 -4.81
C VAL A 78 2.66 2.75 -4.58
N ALA A 79 2.09 3.56 -3.70
CA ALA A 79 2.60 4.91 -3.43
C ALA A 79 4.03 4.91 -2.89
N ALA A 80 4.31 4.09 -1.88
CA ALA A 80 5.66 3.97 -1.31
C ALA A 80 6.68 3.45 -2.35
N SER A 81 6.27 2.51 -3.21
CA SER A 81 7.17 1.98 -4.25
C SER A 81 7.44 2.98 -5.37
N ASP A 82 6.43 3.78 -5.73
CA ASP A 82 6.54 4.86 -6.71
C ASP A 82 7.49 5.96 -6.21
N ASP A 83 7.34 6.37 -4.95
CA ASP A 83 8.27 7.31 -4.31
C ASP A 83 9.70 6.75 -4.23
N ALA A 84 9.87 5.47 -3.91
CA ALA A 84 11.18 4.81 -3.88
C ALA A 84 11.86 4.74 -5.25
N LEU A 85 11.10 4.47 -6.31
CA LEU A 85 11.62 4.49 -7.68
C LEU A 85 12.05 5.90 -8.09
N LYS A 86 11.24 6.91 -7.79
CA LYS A 86 11.56 8.32 -8.05
C LYS A 86 12.83 8.76 -7.30
N ASP A 87 12.93 8.47 -6.00
CA ASP A 87 14.09 8.78 -5.17
C ASP A 87 15.37 8.13 -5.73
N SER A 88 15.26 6.90 -6.25
CA SER A 88 16.40 6.21 -6.84
C SER A 88 16.89 6.76 -8.18
N GLY A 89 16.06 7.56 -8.87
CA GLY A 89 16.30 7.97 -10.26
C GLY A 89 16.37 6.81 -11.26
N PHE A 90 15.95 5.60 -10.87
CA PHE A 90 16.02 4.41 -11.71
C PHE A 90 14.79 4.31 -12.62
N GLU A 91 15.03 4.30 -13.93
CA GLU A 91 13.96 4.14 -14.93
C GLU A 91 13.82 2.67 -15.35
N ILE A 92 12.62 2.13 -15.21
CA ILE A 92 12.27 0.80 -15.73
C ILE A 92 11.83 0.95 -17.18
N THR A 93 12.57 0.30 -18.08
CA THR A 93 12.34 0.32 -19.52
C THR A 93 12.19 -1.12 -20.04
N GLU A 94 11.71 -1.28 -21.27
CA GLU A 94 11.61 -2.62 -21.87
C GLU A 94 12.93 -3.41 -21.87
N LYS A 95 14.07 -2.72 -21.95
CA LYS A 95 15.40 -3.33 -21.97
C LYS A 95 15.83 -3.92 -20.62
N ASN A 96 15.28 -3.42 -19.51
CA ASN A 96 15.68 -3.84 -18.16
C ASN A 96 14.52 -4.44 -17.34
N ALA A 97 13.27 -4.36 -17.80
CA ALA A 97 12.09 -4.77 -17.04
C ALA A 97 12.17 -6.21 -16.47
N GLU A 98 12.67 -7.17 -17.26
CA GLU A 98 12.82 -8.58 -16.84
C GLU A 98 13.91 -8.80 -15.77
N ARG A 99 14.75 -7.79 -15.55
CA ARG A 99 15.82 -7.78 -14.53
C ARG A 99 15.39 -7.09 -13.23
N VAL A 100 14.21 -6.48 -13.20
CA VAL A 100 13.67 -5.74 -12.06
C VAL A 100 12.54 -6.55 -11.46
N GLY A 101 12.71 -7.01 -10.22
CA GLY A 101 11.70 -7.75 -9.48
C GLY A 101 10.96 -6.87 -8.47
N VAL A 102 9.86 -7.40 -7.94
CA VAL A 102 9.07 -6.78 -6.87
C VAL A 102 8.88 -7.80 -5.75
N GLN A 103 9.17 -7.39 -4.52
CA GLN A 103 8.92 -8.19 -3.34
C GLN A 103 8.32 -7.30 -2.25
N VAL A 104 7.04 -7.52 -1.94
CA VAL A 104 6.30 -6.74 -0.95
C VAL A 104 5.61 -7.68 0.03
N GLY A 105 5.98 -7.60 1.31
CA GLY A 105 5.34 -8.36 2.37
C GLY A 105 4.08 -7.68 2.90
N VAL A 106 3.05 -8.47 3.18
CA VAL A 106 1.78 -8.00 3.74
C VAL A 106 1.30 -8.97 4.81
N GLY A 107 0.94 -8.46 5.99
CA GLY A 107 0.48 -9.28 7.11
C GLY A 107 -0.96 -9.78 6.93
N LEU A 108 -1.93 -8.84 6.91
CA LEU A 108 -3.37 -9.18 6.96
C LEU A 108 -4.13 -8.89 5.65
N GLY A 109 -3.54 -8.15 4.72
CA GLY A 109 -4.18 -7.82 3.44
C GLY A 109 -5.40 -6.90 3.60
N GLY A 110 -6.42 -7.13 2.77
CA GLY A 110 -7.60 -6.28 2.66
C GLY A 110 -8.69 -6.59 3.70
N LEU A 111 -8.38 -6.49 4.98
CA LEU A 111 -9.36 -6.67 6.07
C LEU A 111 -10.63 -5.80 5.90
N PRO A 112 -10.53 -4.49 5.59
CA PRO A 112 -11.71 -3.66 5.37
C PRO A 112 -12.60 -4.16 4.23
N ALA A 113 -12.00 -4.65 3.13
CA ALA A 113 -12.76 -5.26 2.05
C ALA A 113 -13.44 -6.57 2.48
N ILE A 114 -12.77 -7.42 3.28
CA ILE A 114 -13.37 -8.65 3.82
C ILE A 114 -14.63 -8.33 4.65
N GLU A 115 -14.51 -7.41 5.60
CA GLU A 115 -15.65 -7.00 6.45
C GLU A 115 -16.80 -6.44 5.61
N LYS A 116 -16.50 -5.49 4.72
CA LYS A 116 -17.50 -4.87 3.85
C LYS A 116 -18.25 -5.89 2.98
N PHE A 117 -17.53 -6.81 2.33
CA PHE A 117 -18.17 -7.77 1.42
C PHE A 117 -18.87 -8.91 2.16
N HIS A 118 -18.46 -9.22 3.38
CA HIS A 118 -19.20 -10.12 4.26
C HIS A 118 -20.58 -9.55 4.62
N ASP A 119 -20.65 -8.28 4.99
CA ASP A 119 -21.93 -7.62 5.31
C ASP A 119 -22.82 -7.52 4.06
N ILE A 120 -22.26 -7.13 2.92
CA ILE A 120 -22.98 -7.13 1.63
C ILE A 120 -23.53 -8.51 1.28
N TYR A 121 -22.75 -9.57 1.51
CA TYR A 121 -23.18 -10.94 1.27
C TYR A 121 -24.36 -11.32 2.17
N LYS A 122 -24.27 -11.03 3.47
CA LYS A 122 -25.34 -11.33 4.44
C LYS A 122 -26.64 -10.59 4.11
N GLU A 123 -26.55 -9.32 3.73
CA GLU A 123 -27.72 -8.48 3.47
C GLU A 123 -28.34 -8.70 2.09
N LYS A 124 -27.52 -8.91 1.06
CA LYS A 124 -27.93 -8.78 -0.35
C LYS A 124 -27.59 -10.00 -1.21
N GLY A 125 -26.93 -11.00 -0.63
CA GLY A 125 -26.56 -12.24 -1.28
C GLY A 125 -25.37 -12.15 -2.24
N VAL A 126 -24.93 -13.32 -2.71
CA VAL A 126 -23.69 -13.52 -3.49
C VAL A 126 -23.59 -12.65 -4.76
N ARG A 127 -24.71 -12.33 -5.40
CA ARG A 127 -24.72 -11.53 -6.64
C ARG A 127 -24.28 -10.08 -6.47
N LYS A 128 -24.17 -9.60 -5.22
CA LYS A 128 -23.69 -8.24 -4.91
C LYS A 128 -22.21 -8.18 -4.54
N ILE A 129 -21.51 -9.31 -4.49
CA ILE A 129 -20.06 -9.33 -4.28
C ILE A 129 -19.38 -8.78 -5.54
N SER A 130 -18.45 -7.85 -5.35
CA SER A 130 -17.69 -7.26 -6.46
C SER A 130 -16.79 -8.33 -7.10
N PRO A 131 -16.65 -8.35 -8.45
CA PRO A 131 -15.63 -9.19 -9.10
C PRO A 131 -14.19 -8.79 -8.70
N PHE A 132 -14.00 -7.58 -8.14
CA PHE A 132 -12.72 -7.12 -7.63
C PHE A 132 -12.49 -7.47 -6.16
N PHE A 133 -13.41 -8.17 -5.49
CA PHE A 133 -13.26 -8.56 -4.08
C PHE A 133 -11.96 -9.34 -3.85
N ILE A 134 -11.71 -10.41 -4.62
CA ILE A 134 -10.49 -11.20 -4.45
C ILE A 134 -9.23 -10.35 -4.72
N PRO A 135 -9.12 -9.60 -5.83
CA PRO A 135 -8.01 -8.67 -6.04
C PRO A 135 -7.76 -7.64 -4.92
N MET A 136 -8.81 -7.23 -4.19
CA MET A 136 -8.68 -6.30 -3.08
C MET A 136 -8.07 -6.94 -1.82
N VAL A 137 -8.19 -8.26 -1.62
CA VAL A 137 -7.90 -8.87 -0.31
C VAL A 137 -6.59 -9.63 -0.24
N ILE A 138 -6.20 -10.30 -1.33
CA ILE A 138 -5.05 -11.22 -1.30
C ILE A 138 -3.72 -10.45 -1.21
N ALA A 139 -2.87 -10.87 -0.28
CA ALA A 139 -1.63 -10.18 0.10
C ALA A 139 -0.72 -9.87 -1.11
N ASN A 140 -0.57 -10.83 -2.02
CA ASN A 140 0.32 -10.73 -3.17
C ASN A 140 -0.09 -9.67 -4.20
N LEU A 141 -1.29 -9.11 -4.10
CA LEU A 141 -1.71 -8.02 -4.97
C LEU A 141 -1.03 -6.69 -4.65
N ALA A 142 -0.43 -6.52 -3.46
CA ALA A 142 0.49 -5.40 -3.25
C ALA A 142 1.67 -5.47 -4.23
N SER A 143 2.39 -6.60 -4.26
CA SER A 143 3.51 -6.82 -5.18
C SER A 143 3.06 -6.86 -6.65
N GLY A 144 1.91 -7.48 -6.92
CA GLY A 144 1.30 -7.51 -8.25
C GLY A 144 1.00 -6.12 -8.81
N GLN A 145 0.38 -5.25 -8.02
CA GLN A 145 0.03 -3.90 -8.47
C GLN A 145 1.25 -2.99 -8.57
N VAL A 146 2.25 -3.13 -7.68
CA VAL A 146 3.53 -2.42 -7.83
C VAL A 146 4.22 -2.81 -9.14
N SER A 147 4.25 -4.10 -9.49
CA SER A 147 4.82 -4.59 -10.75
C SER A 147 4.09 -4.06 -11.99
N ILE A 148 2.75 -4.03 -11.97
CA ILE A 148 1.94 -3.45 -13.05
C ILE A 148 2.20 -1.94 -13.18
N HIS A 149 2.21 -1.22 -12.06
CA HIS A 149 2.40 0.22 -12.01
C HIS A 149 3.79 0.64 -12.50
N SER A 150 4.83 -0.09 -12.11
CA SER A 150 6.22 0.26 -12.42
C SER A 150 6.75 -0.36 -13.72
N GLY A 151 6.06 -1.35 -14.28
CA GLY A 151 6.52 -2.11 -15.45
C GLY A 151 7.59 -3.16 -15.15
N ALA A 152 7.85 -3.48 -13.87
CA ALA A 152 8.78 -4.53 -13.46
C ALA A 152 8.26 -5.93 -13.86
N LYS A 153 9.10 -6.74 -14.52
CA LYS A 153 8.76 -8.07 -15.08
C LYS A 153 9.64 -9.21 -14.57
N GLY A 154 10.58 -8.91 -13.67
CA GLY A 154 11.41 -9.90 -13.01
C GLY A 154 10.64 -10.69 -11.94
N PRO A 155 11.34 -11.35 -11.01
CA PRO A 155 10.70 -12.09 -9.92
C PRO A 155 9.67 -11.24 -9.16
N ASN A 156 8.46 -11.75 -9.01
CA ASN A 156 7.37 -11.09 -8.29
C ASN A 156 6.88 -12.02 -7.16
N THR A 157 7.11 -11.63 -5.91
CA THR A 157 6.78 -12.44 -4.73
C THR A 157 6.20 -11.59 -3.59
N CYS A 158 5.50 -12.25 -2.67
CA CYS A 158 4.87 -11.68 -1.49
C CYS A 158 5.28 -12.49 -0.25
#